data_AF-A0A916RIZ3-F1
#
_entry.id   AF-A0A916RIZ3-F1
#
_cell.length_a   1.000
_cell.length_b   1.000
_cell.length_c   1.000
_cell.angle_alpha   90.00
_cell.angle_beta   90.00
_cell.angle_gamma   90.00
#
_symmetry.space_group_name_H-M   'P 1'
#
loop_
_entity.id
_entity.type
_entity.pdbx_description
1 polymer ?
#
loop_
_entity_poly.entity_id
_entity_poly.type
_entity_poly.pdbx_seq_one_letter_code
_entity_poly.pdbx_strand_id
1 'polypeptide(L)' 'MNPSGMTAAHRSLPFGTKLKVSNPTNGRSVVVRINDRGPFIRGRILDLSKGAASKLGFIRAGHTNVCLEKIG' A
#
# COMPACT_ATOMS: atom_id res chain seq x y z
N MET A 1 8.82 -8.67 -2.25
CA MET A 1 7.41 -8.47 -2.71
C MET A 1 7.18 -8.96 -4.15
N ASN A 2 6.01 -9.54 -4.50
CA ASN A 2 5.61 -9.82 -5.89
C ASN A 2 4.96 -8.56 -6.53
N PRO A 3 5.47 -8.03 -7.67
CA PRO A 3 4.94 -6.81 -8.29
C PRO A 3 3.47 -6.86 -8.72
N SER A 4 2.93 -8.01 -9.11
CA SER A 4 1.54 -8.15 -9.57
C SER A 4 0.55 -8.39 -8.42
N GLY A 5 1.06 -8.62 -7.20
CA GLY A 5 0.25 -8.95 -6.03
C GLY A 5 -0.57 -7.79 -5.46
N MET A 6 -1.44 -8.11 -4.50
CA MET A 6 -2.10 -7.13 -3.62
C MET A 6 -1.38 -7.10 -2.27
N THR A 7 -0.16 -6.57 -2.28
CA THR A 7 0.73 -6.58 -1.12
C THR A 7 1.42 -5.24 -0.89
N ALA A 8 1.89 -5.04 0.33
CA ALA A 8 2.61 -3.83 0.73
C ALA A 8 3.78 -4.12 1.68
N ALA A 9 4.74 -3.20 1.71
CA ALA A 9 5.82 -3.17 2.69
C ALA A 9 5.47 -2.16 3.79
N HIS A 10 5.70 -2.55 5.04
CA HIS A 10 5.53 -1.67 6.20
C HIS A 10 6.64 -1.92 7.24
N ARG A 11 7.09 -0.85 7.92
CA ARG A 11 8.24 -0.88 8.84
C ARG A 11 8.04 -1.87 9.98
N SER A 12 6.90 -1.78 10.67
CA SER A 12 6.66 -2.51 11.93
C SER A 12 5.44 -3.45 11.92
N LEU A 13 4.36 -3.15 11.19
CA LEU A 13 3.17 -4.02 11.13
C LEU A 13 3.53 -5.50 10.92
N PRO A 14 2.90 -6.44 11.65
CA PRO A 14 3.15 -7.86 11.48
C PRO A 14 2.92 -8.30 10.04
N PHE A 15 3.76 -9.21 9.54
CA PHE A 15 3.48 -9.88 8.27
C PHE A 15 2.13 -10.60 8.35
N GLY A 16 1.37 -10.55 7.26
CA GLY A 16 0.01 -11.06 7.22
C GLY A 16 -1.06 -10.02 7.56
N THR A 17 -0.71 -8.88 8.19
CA THR A 17 -1.64 -7.77 8.43
C THR A 17 -2.34 -7.37 7.13
N LYS A 18 -3.67 -7.27 7.16
CA LYS A 18 -4.46 -6.76 6.03
C LYS A 18 -4.83 -5.30 6.27
N LEU A 19 -4.62 -4.48 5.25
CA LEU A 19 -5.01 -3.07 5.26
C LEU A 19 -5.94 -2.79 4.09
N LYS A 20 -7.04 -2.08 4.33
CA LYS A 20 -7.71 -1.31 3.29
C LYS A 20 -6.95 -0.01 3.09
N VAL A 21 -6.53 0.22 1.86
CA VAL A 21 -5.79 1.41 1.45
C VAL A 21 -6.68 2.18 0.49
N SER A 22 -6.99 3.42 0.84
CA SER A 22 -7.86 4.29 0.06
C SER A 22 -7.07 5.49 -0.46
N ASN A 23 -7.22 5.82 -1.74
CA ASN A 23 -6.69 7.05 -2.30
C ASN A 23 -7.79 8.11 -2.31
N PRO A 24 -7.70 9.14 -1.45
CA PRO A 24 -8.75 10.15 -1.32
C PRO A 24 -8.89 11.02 -2.58
N THR A 25 -7.85 11.09 -3.42
CA THR A 25 -7.88 11.93 -4.63
C THR A 25 -8.83 11.39 -5.72
N ASN A 26 -9.13 10.08 -5.71
CA ASN A 26 -9.96 9.45 -6.73
C ASN A 26 -11.02 8.47 -6.14
N GLY A 27 -11.11 8.37 -4.82
CA GLY A 27 -12.07 7.52 -4.11
C GLY A 27 -11.82 6.00 -4.23
N ARG A 28 -10.74 5.57 -4.91
CA ARG A 28 -10.46 4.14 -5.09
C ARG A 28 -9.87 3.55 -3.83
N SER A 29 -10.15 2.27 -3.59
CA SER A 29 -9.55 1.51 -2.50
C SER A 29 -9.14 0.10 -2.92
N VAL A 30 -8.15 -0.46 -2.21
CA VAL A 30 -7.68 -1.83 -2.39
C VAL A 30 -7.39 -2.44 -1.02
N VAL A 31 -7.56 -3.75 -0.88
CA VAL A 31 -7.06 -4.48 0.29
C VAL A 31 -5.71 -5.09 -0.05
N VAL A 32 -4.72 -4.85 0.80
CA VAL A 32 -3.37 -5.40 0.67
C VAL A 32 -2.97 -6.18 1.92
N ARG A 33 -2.05 -7.13 1.74
CA ARG A 33 -1.39 -7.84 2.84
C ARG A 33 0.05 -7.38 3.01
N ILE A 34 0.47 -7.12 4.25
CA ILE A 34 1.87 -6.84 4.56
C ILE A 34 2.69 -8.11 4.38
N ASN A 35 3.71 -8.06 3.52
CA ASN A 35 4.62 -9.19 3.26
C ASN A 35 6.09 -8.78 3.13
N ASP A 36 6.42 -7.53 3.41
CA ASP A 36 7.77 -7.00 3.23
C ASP A 36 8.06 -5.85 4.20
N ARG A 37 9.34 -5.47 4.32
CA ARG A 37 9.81 -4.38 5.20
C ARG A 37 10.22 -3.14 4.42
N GLY A 38 10.09 -2.00 5.09
CA GLY A 38 10.24 -0.67 4.49
C GLY A 38 8.92 0.11 4.57
N PRO A 39 8.81 1.28 3.93
CA PRO A 39 9.90 2.04 3.31
C PRO A 39 10.91 2.54 4.36
N PHE A 40 12.21 2.53 4.04
CA PHE A 40 13.25 3.09 4.94
C PHE A 40 13.55 4.57 4.68
N ILE A 41 12.73 5.22 3.84
CA ILE A 41 12.83 6.64 3.49
C ILE A 41 11.86 7.45 4.34
N ARG A 42 12.33 8.57 4.91
CA ARG A 42 11.50 9.49 5.70
C ARG A 42 10.31 10.01 4.88
N GLY A 43 9.17 10.22 5.55
CA GLY A 43 7.95 10.74 4.92
C GLY A 43 7.09 9.71 4.18
N ARG A 44 7.53 8.45 4.05
CA ARG A 44 6.68 7.36 3.52
C ARG A 44 6.28 6.39 4.62
N ILE A 45 5.03 5.95 4.58
CA ILE A 45 4.44 5.01 5.54
C ILE A 45 4.25 3.60 4.96
N LEU A 46 4.01 3.49 3.66
CA LEU A 46 3.64 2.24 3.00
C LEU A 46 4.16 2.24 1.56
N ASP A 47 4.84 1.16 1.16
CA ASP A 47 5.17 0.93 -0.26
C ASP A 47 4.25 -0.16 -0.81
N LEU A 48 3.53 0.18 -1.88
CA LEU A 48 2.59 -0.72 -2.54
C LEU A 48 3.25 -1.44 -3.71
N SER A 49 2.92 -2.71 -3.88
CA SER A 49 3.19 -3.44 -5.14
C SER A 49 2.62 -2.68 -6.34
N LYS A 50 3.23 -2.88 -7.52
CA LYS A 50 2.79 -2.25 -8.78
C LYS A 50 1.32 -2.57 -9.09
N GLY A 51 0.87 -3.80 -8.82
CA GLY A 51 -0.52 -4.21 -8.97
C GLY A 51 -1.47 -3.41 -8.09
N ALA A 52 -1.17 -3.28 -6.79
CA ALA A 52 -1.98 -2.51 -5.86
C ALA A 52 -2.00 -1.02 -6.23
N ALA A 53 -0.84 -0.44 -6.56
CA ALA A 53 -0.75 0.96 -6.97
C ALA A 53 -1.48 1.25 -8.31
N SER A 54 -1.49 0.28 -9.23
CA SER A 54 -2.24 0.37 -10.49
C SER A 54 -3.75 0.42 -10.24
N LYS A 55 -4.27 -0.49 -9.41
CA LYS A 55 -5.69 -0.49 -9.03
C LYS A 55 -6.09 0.78 -8.28
N LEU A 56 -5.22 1.28 -7.41
CA LEU A 56 -5.43 2.52 -6.66
C LEU A 56 -5.27 3.79 -7.52
N GLY A 57 -4.79 3.64 -8.76
CA GLY A 57 -4.83 4.68 -9.79
C GLY A 57 -3.78 5.78 -9.66
N PHE A 58 -2.61 5.48 -9.06
CA PHE A 58 -1.56 6.50 -8.86
C PHE A 58 -0.19 6.14 -9.47
N ILE A 59 -0.08 5.06 -10.26
CA ILE A 59 1.20 4.62 -10.86
C ILE A 59 1.95 5.76 -11.56
N ARG A 60 1.25 6.58 -12.35
CA ARG A 60 1.86 7.68 -13.11
C ARG A 60 2.37 8.83 -12.21
N ALA A 61 1.77 9.01 -11.03
CA ALA A 61 2.21 10.00 -10.05
C ALA A 61 3.42 9.52 -9.23
N GLY A 62 3.70 8.20 -9.25
CA GLY A 62 4.77 7.55 -8.48
C GLY A 62 4.48 7.41 -6.99
N HIS A 63 3.79 8.39 -6.39
CA HIS A 63 3.39 8.40 -4.98
C HIS A 63 2.08 9.17 -4.81
N THR A 64 1.36 8.90 -3.72
CA THR A 64 0.13 9.59 -3.35
C THR A 64 -0.09 9.51 -1.84
N ASN A 65 -0.90 10.43 -1.30
CA ASN A 65 -1.45 10.27 0.03
C ASN A 65 -2.50 9.16 0.04
N VAL A 66 -2.58 8.43 1.15
CA VAL A 66 -3.52 7.33 1.35
C VAL A 66 -4.09 7.34 2.75
N CYS A 67 -5.33 6.88 2.90
CA CYS A 67 -5.91 6.52 4.19
C CYS A 67 -5.75 5.01 4.41
N LEU A 68 -5.35 4.62 5.62
CA LEU A 68 -5.11 3.23 5.99
C LEU A 68 -6.11 2.80 7.06
N GLU A 69 -6.75 1.66 6.84
CA GLU A 69 -7.64 1.02 7.81
C GLU A 69 -7.22 -0.44 7.95
N LYS A 70 -6.93 -0.89 9.18
CA LYS A 70 -6.63 -2.30 9.44
C LYS A 70 -7.91 -3.11 9.36
N ILE A 71 -7.90 -4.20 8.59
CA ILE A 71 -9.03 -5.13 8.50
C ILE A 71 -8.66 -6.41 9.27
N GLY A 72 -9.45 -6.73 10.29
CA GLY A 72 -9.21 -7.87 11.18
C GLY A 72 -8.51 -7.46 12.48
#